data_AF-B8FSR1-F1
#
_entry.id   AF-B8FSR1-F1
#
_cell.length_a   1.000
_cell.length_b   1.000
_cell.length_c   1.000
_cell.angle_alpha   90.00
_cell.angle_beta   90.00
_cell.angle_gamma   90.00
#
_symmetry.space_group_name_H-M   'P 1'
#
loop_
_entity.id
_entity.type
_entity.pdbx_description
1 polymer ?
#
loop_
_entity_poly.entity_id
_entity_poly.type
_entity_poly.pdbx_seq_one_letter_code
_entity_poly.pdbx_strand_id
1 'polypeptide(L)'
;MNMLDESIAKIKELIEKEGDFFAKIEQYIQIRTWYYGQYSLRSFFEAVESDPELRNYFDHYNTANKELFIKFIAAGKRSAVFAQDVSDTAIGIYLDMIQSYFLHNKKIRNQLEHNPELVRQLNMLFLDGLIRQKNRK
;
A
#
# COMPACT_ATOMS: atom_id res chain seq x y z
N MET A 1 4.43 6.44 -19.16
CA MET A 1 3.70 5.68 -18.13
C MET A 1 3.68 6.55 -16.89
N ASN A 2 2.53 6.79 -16.27
CA ASN A 2 2.50 7.63 -15.07
C ASN A 2 3.02 6.83 -13.85
N MET A 3 3.38 7.52 -12.79
CA MET A 3 3.95 6.92 -11.57
C MET A 3 3.05 5.85 -10.94
N LEU A 4 1.73 6.03 -10.98
CA LEU A 4 0.78 5.10 -10.37
C LEU A 4 0.72 3.79 -11.17
N ASP A 5 0.72 3.86 -12.50
CA ASP A 5 0.80 2.70 -13.37
C ASP A 5 2.12 1.94 -13.18
N GLU A 6 3.24 2.66 -13.02
CA GLU A 6 4.55 2.07 -12.76
C GLU A 6 4.58 1.34 -11.41
N SER A 7 3.99 1.93 -10.37
CA SER A 7 3.83 1.27 -9.07
C SER A 7 3.03 -0.03 -9.18
N ILE A 8 1.94 -0.04 -9.96
CA ILE A 8 1.13 -1.23 -10.21
C ILE A 8 1.94 -2.33 -10.91
N ALA A 9 2.70 -1.96 -11.95
CA ALA A 9 3.53 -2.90 -12.70
C ALA A 9 4.60 -3.55 -11.80
N LYS A 10 5.34 -2.75 -11.03
CA LYS A 10 6.36 -3.25 -10.09
C LYS A 10 5.80 -4.18 -9.03
N ILE A 11 4.60 -3.90 -8.52
CA ILE A 11 3.94 -4.79 -7.54
C ILE A 11 3.54 -6.12 -8.18
N LYS A 12 3.02 -6.12 -9.41
CA LYS A 12 2.70 -7.36 -10.15
C LYS A 12 3.95 -8.23 -10.32
N GLU A 13 5.04 -7.65 -10.80
CA GLU A 13 6.32 -8.33 -10.95
C GLU A 13 6.83 -8.90 -9.62
N LEU A 14 6.73 -8.12 -8.53
CA LEU A 14 7.15 -8.55 -7.20
C LEU A 14 6.34 -9.76 -6.68
N ILE A 15 5.04 -9.80 -6.96
CA ILE A 15 4.18 -10.93 -6.57
C ILE A 15 4.64 -12.21 -7.27
N GLU A 16 4.94 -12.12 -8.57
CA GLU A 16 5.31 -13.26 -9.42
C GLU A 16 6.75 -13.74 -9.21
N LYS A 17 7.67 -12.83 -8.87
CA LYS A 17 9.09 -13.11 -8.64
C LYS A 17 9.30 -14.25 -7.63
N GLU A 18 10.16 -15.23 -7.89
CA GLU A 18 10.51 -16.22 -6.87
C GLU A 18 11.47 -15.63 -5.81
N GLY A 19 11.47 -16.18 -4.60
CA GLY A 19 12.44 -15.82 -3.55
C GLY A 19 11.86 -15.66 -2.16
N ASP A 20 12.71 -15.16 -1.25
CA ASP A 20 12.35 -14.94 0.15
C ASP A 20 11.24 -13.89 0.30
N PHE A 21 10.19 -14.26 1.03
CA PHE A 21 9.02 -13.41 1.17
C PHE A 21 9.27 -12.23 2.11
N PHE A 22 10.18 -12.34 3.07
CA PHE A 22 10.56 -11.19 3.90
C PHE A 22 11.27 -10.12 3.07
N ALA A 23 12.19 -10.51 2.19
CA ALA A 23 12.79 -9.59 1.22
C ALA A 23 11.75 -8.97 0.27
N LYS A 24 10.67 -9.70 -0.07
CA LYS A 24 9.56 -9.13 -0.85
C LYS A 24 8.75 -8.10 -0.06
N ILE A 25 8.55 -8.28 1.24
CA ILE A 25 7.87 -7.29 2.09
C ILE A 25 8.62 -5.96 2.07
N GLU A 26 9.94 -5.99 2.17
CA GLU A 26 10.76 -4.77 2.10
C GLU A 26 10.69 -4.10 0.72
N GLN A 27 10.82 -4.87 -0.36
CA GLN A 27 10.63 -4.36 -1.73
C GLN A 27 9.23 -3.77 -1.95
N TYR A 28 8.19 -4.40 -1.40
CA TYR A 28 6.83 -3.91 -1.47
C TYR A 28 6.71 -2.52 -0.84
N ILE A 29 7.26 -2.36 0.36
CA ILE A 29 7.27 -1.07 1.08
C ILE A 29 8.02 -0.03 0.25
N GLN A 30 9.21 -0.36 -0.27
CA GLN A 30 10.00 0.55 -1.10
C GLN A 30 9.24 1.03 -2.33
N ILE A 31 8.58 0.13 -3.06
CA ILE A 31 7.75 0.50 -4.23
C ILE A 31 6.61 1.44 -3.81
N ARG A 32 5.95 1.15 -2.69
CA ARG A 32 4.84 1.95 -2.17
C ARG A 32 5.27 3.32 -1.65
N THR A 33 6.51 3.45 -1.19
CA THR A 33 7.03 4.69 -0.63
C THR A 33 7.87 5.51 -1.61
N TRP A 34 8.24 4.96 -2.78
CA TRP A 34 9.25 5.53 -3.69
C TRP A 34 8.94 6.97 -4.15
N TYR A 35 7.65 7.33 -4.20
CA TYR A 35 7.19 8.61 -4.72
C TYR A 35 6.98 9.65 -3.62
N TYR A 36 6.99 9.24 -2.36
CA TYR A 36 6.88 10.15 -1.23
C TYR A 36 8.15 10.98 -1.12
N GLY A 37 8.00 12.30 -1.00
CA GLY A 37 9.11 13.25 -1.01
C GLY A 37 9.65 13.60 -2.40
N GLN A 38 9.25 12.89 -3.45
CA GLN A 38 9.57 13.22 -4.85
C GLN A 38 8.51 14.13 -5.48
N TYR A 39 7.26 14.03 -5.01
CA TYR A 39 6.11 14.76 -5.53
C TYR A 39 5.31 15.36 -4.37
N SER A 40 4.67 16.51 -4.63
CA SER A 40 3.77 17.10 -3.63
C SER A 40 2.48 16.31 -3.53
N LEU A 41 2.28 15.65 -2.38
CA LEU A 41 1.03 14.95 -2.08
C LEU A 41 -0.12 15.93 -2.03
N ARG A 42 0.11 17.13 -1.48
CA ARG A 42 -0.89 18.19 -1.45
C ARG A 42 -1.40 18.51 -2.86
N SER A 43 -0.50 18.86 -3.78
CA SER A 43 -0.89 19.21 -5.16
C SER A 43 -1.54 18.04 -5.89
N PHE A 44 -1.06 16.81 -5.66
CA PHE A 44 -1.66 15.59 -6.23
C PHE A 44 -3.13 15.44 -5.82
N PHE A 45 -3.41 15.51 -4.50
CA PHE A 45 -4.78 15.34 -4.02
C PHE A 45 -5.68 16.54 -4.33
N GLU A 46 -5.14 17.76 -4.38
CA GLU A 46 -5.91 18.94 -4.85
C GLU A 46 -6.34 18.76 -6.32
N ALA A 47 -5.44 18.26 -7.19
CA ALA A 47 -5.79 17.93 -8.58
C ALA A 47 -6.88 16.86 -8.66
N VAL A 48 -6.72 15.75 -7.92
CA VAL A 48 -7.71 14.65 -7.82
C VAL A 48 -9.07 15.14 -7.28
N GLU A 49 -9.09 16.12 -6.38
CA GLU A 49 -10.33 16.72 -5.85
C GLU A 49 -11.01 17.65 -6.88
N SER A 50 -10.23 18.31 -7.73
CA SER A 50 -10.71 19.33 -8.68
C SER A 50 -11.13 18.81 -10.05
N ASP A 51 -10.64 17.64 -10.45
CA ASP A 51 -10.81 17.09 -11.79
C ASP A 51 -11.52 15.72 -11.74
N PRO A 52 -12.74 15.58 -12.30
CA PRO A 52 -13.49 14.32 -12.31
C PRO A 52 -12.79 13.17 -13.05
N GLU A 53 -12.02 13.45 -14.08
CA GLU A 53 -11.30 12.43 -14.84
C GLU A 53 -10.12 11.89 -14.01
N LEU A 54 -9.36 12.80 -13.38
CA LEU A 54 -8.29 12.40 -12.45
C LEU A 54 -8.86 11.68 -11.23
N ARG A 55 -10.03 12.10 -10.74
CA ARG A 55 -10.74 11.42 -9.66
C ARG A 55 -11.07 9.97 -10.03
N ASN A 56 -11.68 9.80 -11.20
CA ASN A 56 -12.04 8.48 -11.70
C ASN A 56 -10.79 7.60 -11.91
N TYR A 57 -9.71 8.16 -12.47
CA TYR A 57 -8.44 7.47 -12.62
C TYR A 57 -7.86 7.02 -11.26
N PHE A 58 -7.86 7.89 -10.26
CA PHE A 58 -7.38 7.58 -8.91
C PHE A 58 -8.22 6.48 -8.23
N ASP A 59 -9.54 6.51 -8.39
CA ASP A 59 -10.44 5.49 -7.82
C ASP A 59 -10.20 4.11 -8.48
N HIS A 60 -9.94 4.07 -9.79
CA HIS A 60 -9.54 2.85 -10.50
C HIS A 60 -8.17 2.33 -10.01
N TYR A 61 -7.19 3.23 -9.85
CA TYR A 61 -5.90 2.89 -9.26
C TYR A 61 -6.05 2.28 -7.85
N ASN A 62 -6.87 2.88 -6.98
CA ASN A 62 -7.08 2.38 -5.62
C ASN A 62 -7.69 0.98 -5.60
N THR A 63 -8.65 0.74 -6.49
CA THR A 63 -9.27 -0.58 -6.67
C THR A 63 -8.22 -1.61 -7.10
N ALA A 64 -7.44 -1.33 -8.15
CA ALA A 64 -6.40 -2.22 -8.64
C ALA A 64 -5.30 -2.47 -7.58
N ASN A 65 -4.89 -1.43 -6.86
CA ASN A 65 -3.90 -1.52 -5.80
C ASN A 65 -4.40 -2.37 -4.61
N LYS A 66 -5.67 -2.25 -4.25
CA LYS A 66 -6.30 -3.09 -3.21
C LYS A 66 -6.28 -4.57 -3.60
N GLU A 67 -6.68 -4.89 -4.83
CA GLU A 67 -6.65 -6.26 -5.35
C GLU A 67 -5.22 -6.84 -5.35
N LEU A 68 -4.23 -6.04 -5.76
CA LEU A 68 -2.83 -6.46 -5.73
C LEU A 68 -2.30 -6.66 -4.32
N PHE A 69 -2.68 -5.80 -3.37
CA PHE A 69 -2.32 -6.01 -1.97
C PHE A 69 -2.89 -7.32 -1.43
N ILE A 70 -4.16 -7.62 -1.70
CA ILE A 70 -4.78 -8.88 -1.29
C ILE A 70 -4.04 -10.08 -1.91
N LYS A 71 -3.69 -10.01 -3.21
CA LYS A 71 -2.89 -11.05 -3.87
C LYS A 71 -1.50 -11.22 -3.25
N PHE A 72 -0.86 -10.12 -2.88
CA PHE A 72 0.43 -10.13 -2.18
C PHE A 72 0.30 -10.81 -0.81
N ILE A 73 -0.71 -10.46 -0.01
CA ILE A 73 -0.96 -11.13 1.27
C ILE A 73 -1.27 -12.61 1.08
N ALA A 74 -2.09 -12.98 0.10
CA ALA A 74 -2.39 -14.37 -0.21
C ALA A 74 -1.13 -15.17 -0.58
N ALA A 75 -0.19 -14.57 -1.32
CA ALA A 75 1.10 -15.20 -1.60
C ALA A 75 1.92 -15.40 -0.32
N GLY A 76 1.98 -14.40 0.57
CA GLY A 76 2.70 -14.51 1.83
C GLY A 76 2.06 -15.49 2.82
N LYS A 77 0.74 -15.65 2.77
CA LYS A 77 0.00 -16.71 3.47
C LYS A 77 0.41 -18.09 2.95
N ARG A 78 0.49 -18.30 1.63
CA ARG A 78 0.96 -19.59 1.05
C ARG A 78 2.41 -19.91 1.44
N SER A 79 3.25 -18.90 1.62
CA SER A 79 4.63 -19.03 2.13
C SER A 79 4.73 -19.11 3.66
N ALA A 80 3.59 -19.20 4.38
CA ALA A 80 3.51 -19.25 5.85
C ALA A 80 4.13 -18.05 6.59
N VAL A 81 4.36 -16.93 5.90
CA VAL A 81 4.91 -15.68 6.47
C VAL A 81 3.80 -14.84 7.10
N PHE A 82 2.64 -14.73 6.45
CA PHE A 82 1.48 -14.05 7.02
C PHE A 82 0.54 -15.02 7.75
N ALA A 83 -0.17 -14.50 8.75
CA ALA A 83 -1.14 -15.22 9.54
C ALA A 83 -2.33 -15.69 8.68
N GLN A 84 -2.80 -16.91 8.92
CA GLN A 84 -3.87 -17.55 8.13
C GLN A 84 -5.27 -17.15 8.60
N ASP A 85 -5.39 -16.71 9.84
CA ASP A 85 -6.63 -16.42 10.55
C ASP A 85 -7.19 -15.02 10.25
N VAL A 86 -6.37 -14.12 9.70
CA VAL A 86 -6.85 -12.81 9.23
C VAL A 86 -7.54 -12.97 7.87
N SER A 87 -8.84 -12.69 7.81
CA SER A 87 -9.61 -12.77 6.56
C SER A 87 -9.22 -11.68 5.55
N ASP A 88 -9.35 -11.99 4.26
CA ASP A 88 -9.11 -11.03 3.18
C ASP A 88 -10.11 -9.85 3.25
N THR A 89 -11.32 -10.11 3.77
CA THR A 89 -12.32 -9.06 4.07
C THR A 89 -11.82 -8.07 5.10
N ALA A 90 -11.24 -8.55 6.22
CA ALA A 90 -10.69 -7.67 7.26
C ALA A 90 -9.53 -6.82 6.73
N ILE A 91 -8.65 -7.42 5.92
CA ILE A 91 -7.56 -6.72 5.24
C ILE A 91 -8.12 -5.65 4.29
N GLY A 92 -9.15 -6.00 3.50
CA GLY A 92 -9.81 -5.07 2.59
C GLY A 92 -10.41 -3.85 3.28
N ILE A 93 -11.13 -4.07 4.39
CA ILE A 93 -11.72 -2.99 5.19
C ILE A 93 -10.62 -2.09 5.76
N TYR A 94 -9.52 -2.65 6.27
CA TYR A 94 -8.39 -1.86 6.77
C TYR A 94 -7.81 -0.94 5.67
N LEU A 95 -7.64 -1.46 4.45
CA LEU A 95 -7.15 -0.66 3.33
C LEU A 95 -8.12 0.48 3.00
N ASP A 96 -9.42 0.22 3.01
CA ASP A 96 -10.45 1.25 2.75
C ASP A 96 -10.39 2.35 3.82
N MET A 97 -10.24 1.98 5.10
CA MET A 97 -10.09 2.94 6.20
C MET A 97 -8.89 3.86 5.99
N ILE A 98 -7.72 3.29 5.67
CA ILE A 98 -6.49 4.06 5.46
C ILE A 98 -6.57 4.94 4.22
N GLN A 99 -7.07 4.40 3.10
CA GLN A 99 -7.25 5.17 1.86
C GLN A 99 -8.22 6.35 2.08
N SER A 100 -9.37 6.10 2.71
CA SER A 100 -10.34 7.13 3.07
C SER A 100 -9.71 8.19 3.97
N TYR A 101 -8.95 7.78 4.98
CA TYR A 101 -8.27 8.71 5.89
C TYR A 101 -7.30 9.63 5.14
N PHE A 102 -6.43 9.10 4.28
CA PHE A 102 -5.52 9.94 3.48
C PHE A 102 -6.25 10.84 2.49
N LEU A 103 -7.32 10.33 1.88
CA LEU A 103 -8.12 11.06 0.91
C LEU A 103 -8.96 12.18 1.54
N HIS A 104 -9.32 12.14 2.81
CA HIS A 104 -10.17 13.18 3.39
C HIS A 104 -9.47 14.05 4.44
N ASN A 105 -8.29 13.67 4.91
CA ASN A 105 -7.57 14.40 5.93
C ASN A 105 -6.37 15.17 5.34
N LYS A 106 -6.55 16.47 5.09
CA LYS A 106 -5.48 17.31 4.52
C LYS A 106 -4.26 17.46 5.46
N LYS A 107 -4.48 17.38 6.78
CA LYS A 107 -3.40 17.51 7.78
C LYS A 107 -2.40 16.35 7.68
N ILE A 108 -2.88 15.12 7.53
CA ILE A 108 -1.98 13.96 7.42
C ILE A 108 -1.16 14.00 6.12
N ARG A 109 -1.73 14.49 5.00
CA ARG A 109 -0.99 14.62 3.73
C ARG A 109 0.27 15.46 3.90
N ASN A 110 0.16 16.62 4.55
CA ASN A 110 1.31 17.48 4.84
C ASN A 110 2.34 16.79 5.76
N GLN A 111 1.87 16.03 6.76
CA GLN A 111 2.76 15.30 7.68
C GLN A 111 3.54 14.19 6.96
N LEU A 112 2.90 13.49 6.03
CA LEU A 112 3.55 12.41 5.27
C LEU A 112 4.46 12.93 4.15
N GLU A 113 4.09 14.02 3.50
CA GLU A 113 4.88 14.62 2.42
C GLU A 113 6.29 15.00 2.89
N HIS A 114 6.41 15.52 4.11
CA HIS A 114 7.67 15.94 4.71
C HIS A 114 8.33 14.84 5.56
N ASN A 115 7.73 13.66 5.65
CA ASN A 115 8.26 12.55 6.43
C ASN A 115 8.01 11.20 5.73
N PRO A 116 8.79 10.88 4.67
CA PRO A 116 8.69 9.59 3.97
C PRO A 116 8.92 8.38 4.90
N GLU A 117 9.75 8.55 5.94
CA GLU A 117 10.00 7.51 6.94
C GLU A 117 8.73 7.18 7.75
N LEU A 118 7.88 8.18 8.06
CA LEU A 118 6.60 7.94 8.72
C LEU A 118 5.67 7.07 7.84
N VAL A 119 5.67 7.29 6.53
CA VAL A 119 4.90 6.47 5.58
C VAL A 119 5.39 5.01 5.62
N ARG A 120 6.70 4.82 5.63
CA ARG A 120 7.33 3.50 5.76
C ARG A 120 6.90 2.81 7.06
N GLN A 121 6.97 3.52 8.18
CA GLN A 121 6.57 3.02 9.50
C GLN A 121 5.09 2.62 9.58
N LEU A 122 4.20 3.42 8.99
CA LEU A 122 2.77 3.09 8.94
C LEU A 122 2.50 1.80 8.14
N ASN A 123 3.18 1.62 7.01
CA ASN A 123 3.05 0.40 6.21
C ASN A 123 3.63 -0.82 6.96
N MET A 124 4.79 -0.65 7.62
CA MET A 124 5.38 -1.70 8.46
C MET A 124 4.48 -2.09 9.61
N LEU A 125 3.91 -1.13 10.34
CA LEU A 125 3.05 -1.40 11.49
C LEU A 125 1.87 -2.32 11.10
N PHE A 126 1.30 -2.09 9.92
CA PHE A 126 0.26 -2.97 9.40
C PHE A 126 0.78 -4.35 9.00
N LEU A 127 1.85 -4.39 8.20
CA LEU A 127 2.40 -5.66 7.70
C LEU A 127 2.94 -6.54 8.84
N ASP A 128 3.60 -5.96 9.83
CA ASP A 128 4.06 -6.63 11.04
C ASP A 128 2.90 -7.22 11.85
N GLY A 129 1.75 -6.53 11.89
CA GLY A 129 0.52 -7.05 12.48
C GLY A 129 -0.04 -8.27 11.74
N LEU A 130 0.27 -8.42 10.45
CA LEU A 130 -0.11 -9.59 9.64
C LEU A 130 0.95 -10.69 9.66
N ILE A 131 2.20 -10.38 9.98
CA ILE A 131 3.28 -11.37 10.06
C ILE A 131 2.92 -12.38 11.15
N ARG A 132 2.98 -13.66 10.80
CA ARG A 132 2.71 -14.75 11.71
C ARG A 132 3.71 -14.68 12.86
N GLN A 133 3.23 -14.38 14.07
CA GLN A 133 4.05 -14.47 15.27
C GLN A 133 4.39 -15.95 15.51
N LYS A 134 5.64 -16.34 15.27
CA LYS A 134 6.17 -17.63 15.73
C LYS A 134 6.21 -17.60 17.26
N ASN A 135 5.18 -18.16 17.88
CA ASN A 135 5.02 -18.36 19.33
C ASN A 135 4.66 -17.09 20.13
N ARG A 136 3.37 -16.81 20.27
CA ARG A 136 2.85 -16.50 21.60
C ARG A 136 2.52 -17.85 22.26
N LYS A 137 3.44 -18.32 23.10
CA LYS A 137 3.14 -19.34 24.09
C LYS A 137 2.20 -18.75 25.13
#